data_AF-A0A1S3DWD0-F1
#
_entry.id   AF-A0A1S3DWD0-F1
#
_cell.length_a   1.000
_cell.length_b   1.000
_cell.length_c   1.000
_cell.angle_alpha   90.00
_cell.angle_beta   90.00
_cell.angle_gamma   90.00
#
_symmetry.space_group_name_H-M   'P 1'
#
loop_
_entity.id
_entity.type
_entity.pdbx_description
1 polymer ?
#
loop_
_entity_poly.entity_id
_entity_poly.type
_entity_poly.pdbx_seq_one_letter_code
_entity_poly.pdbx_strand_id
1 'polypeptide(L)'
;MLKTIFVNFKFLTMKPSTSFVGGSSRATLLVILVFVSSCEAYLTCGNVITYLGPCLNYIAGNEKTLPGSCCEAAKGVLSAVTSKLDKMVACECVKRIAYHLYAKPENAKDIPNKCAIQFPYDISPYYDCSTVE
;
A
#
# COMPACT_ATOMS: atom_id res chain seq x y z
N MET A 1 0.37 -12.66 -25.02
CA MET A 1 -1.06 -12.73 -24.66
C MET A 1 -1.27 -13.20 -23.21
N LEU A 2 -0.55 -12.61 -22.23
CA LEU A 2 -0.68 -12.97 -20.79
C LEU A 2 -1.09 -11.81 -19.87
N LYS A 3 -1.40 -10.63 -20.44
CA LYS A 3 -1.82 -9.44 -19.68
C LYS A 3 -3.34 -9.34 -19.44
N THR A 4 -4.13 -10.22 -20.07
CA THR A 4 -5.60 -10.16 -20.04
C THR A 4 -6.22 -11.02 -18.93
N ILE A 5 -5.48 -11.99 -18.36
CA ILE A 5 -6.00 -12.89 -17.31
C ILE A 5 -6.07 -12.22 -15.93
N PHE A 6 -5.13 -11.32 -15.61
CA PHE A 6 -5.12 -10.63 -14.30
C PHE A 6 -6.24 -9.60 -14.11
N VAL A 7 -6.87 -9.13 -15.19
CA VAL A 7 -8.00 -8.20 -15.09
C VAL A 7 -9.28 -8.93 -14.67
N ASN A 8 -9.37 -10.25 -14.93
CA ASN A 8 -10.56 -11.03 -14.61
C ASN A 8 -10.64 -11.44 -13.11
N PHE A 9 -9.50 -11.59 -12.43
CA PHE A 9 -9.50 -12.01 -11.01
C PHE A 9 -9.91 -10.88 -10.05
N LYS A 10 -9.67 -9.62 -10.43
CA LYS A 10 -10.10 -8.46 -9.64
C LYS A 10 -11.62 -8.21 -9.69
N PHE A 11 -12.34 -8.94 -10.55
CA PHE A 11 -13.80 -8.89 -10.65
C PHE A 11 -14.52 -9.78 -9.62
N LEU A 12 -13.80 -10.66 -8.90
CA LEU A 12 -14.40 -11.63 -7.98
C LEU A 12 -14.34 -11.24 -6.49
N THR A 13 -13.62 -10.20 -6.10
CA THR A 13 -13.68 -9.70 -4.71
C THR A 13 -14.65 -8.53 -4.62
N MET A 14 -15.92 -8.92 -4.65
CA MET A 14 -16.96 -8.44 -3.75
C MET A 14 -17.36 -6.98 -3.87
N LYS A 15 -18.37 -6.77 -4.73
CA LYS A 15 -19.26 -5.62 -4.73
C LYS A 15 -20.47 -5.96 -3.85
N PRO A 16 -20.73 -5.30 -2.71
CA PRO A 16 -22.06 -5.30 -2.13
C PRO A 16 -22.75 -4.01 -2.57
N SER A 17 -23.48 -4.14 -3.67
CA SER A 17 -24.49 -3.18 -4.07
C SER A 17 -25.52 -3.04 -2.95
N THR A 18 -25.80 -1.78 -2.61
CA THR A 18 -26.90 -1.30 -1.78
C THR A 18 -28.27 -1.84 -2.21
N SER A 19 -29.09 -2.16 -1.19
CA SER A 19 -30.56 -2.04 -1.13
C SER A 19 -31.44 -3.03 -1.90
N PHE A 20 -32.32 -3.73 -1.17
CA PHE A 20 -33.78 -3.64 -1.35
C PHE A 20 -34.48 -4.11 -0.05
N VAL A 21 -34.95 -3.14 0.74
CA VAL A 21 -35.97 -3.35 1.77
C VAL A 21 -37.33 -3.08 1.13
N GLY A 22 -38.23 -4.05 1.27
CA GLY A 22 -39.64 -3.97 0.93
C GLY A 22 -40.13 -5.38 0.63
N GLY A 23 -40.96 -6.06 1.41
CA GLY A 23 -41.86 -5.64 2.47
C GLY A 23 -43.16 -6.40 2.21
N SER A 24 -43.47 -7.42 3.03
CA SER A 24 -44.82 -7.93 3.37
C SER A 24 -44.72 -9.35 3.93
N SER A 25 -44.72 -9.48 5.26
CA SER A 25 -45.53 -10.46 6.01
C SER A 25 -45.12 -10.47 7.48
N ARG A 26 -46.13 -10.53 8.34
CA ARG A 26 -46.08 -10.31 9.78
C ARG A 26 -45.34 -11.44 10.51
N ALA A 27 -44.08 -11.22 10.88
CA ALA A 27 -43.43 -11.83 12.05
C ALA A 27 -42.09 -11.13 12.27
N THR A 28 -42.01 -10.25 13.27
CA THR A 28 -40.84 -9.44 13.57
C THR A 28 -39.73 -10.31 14.17
N LEU A 29 -38.93 -10.96 13.32
CA LEU A 29 -37.62 -11.49 13.71
C LEU A 29 -36.61 -10.33 13.57
N LEU A 30 -36.18 -9.78 14.70
CA LEU A 30 -35.10 -8.78 14.77
C LEU A 30 -33.78 -9.46 14.35
N VAL A 31 -33.46 -9.40 13.06
CA VAL A 31 -32.14 -9.78 12.53
C VAL A 31 -31.19 -8.61 12.76
N ILE A 32 -30.38 -8.70 13.81
CA ILE A 32 -29.27 -7.78 14.04
C ILE A 32 -28.19 -8.09 13.01
N LEU A 33 -28.15 -7.32 11.91
CA LEU A 33 -27.05 -7.33 10.96
C LEU A 33 -25.84 -6.64 11.59
N VAL A 34 -24.89 -7.43 12.07
CA VAL A 34 -23.58 -6.93 12.47
C VAL A 34 -22.81 -6.58 11.20
N PHE A 35 -22.74 -5.29 10.87
CA PHE A 35 -21.83 -4.77 9.84
C PHE A 35 -20.39 -4.86 10.35
N VAL A 36 -19.74 -6.00 10.16
CA VAL A 36 -18.30 -6.10 10.35
C VAL A 36 -17.65 -5.43 9.13
N SER A 37 -17.24 -4.17 9.28
CA SER A 37 -16.41 -3.51 8.28
C SER A 37 -15.04 -4.18 8.28
N SER A 38 -14.86 -5.18 7.44
CA SER A 38 -13.54 -5.78 7.18
C SER A 38 -12.66 -4.73 6.50
N CYS A 39 -11.87 -4.01 7.28
CA CYS A 39 -10.83 -3.13 6.76
C CYS A 39 -9.67 -4.05 6.35
N GLU A 40 -9.76 -4.67 5.18
CA GLU A 40 -8.63 -5.41 4.61
C GLU A 40 -7.74 -4.43 3.83
N ALA A 41 -6.45 -4.44 4.15
CA ALA A 41 -5.47 -3.68 3.39
C ALA A 41 -5.33 -4.32 2.01
N TYR A 42 -5.46 -3.52 0.95
CA TYR A 42 -5.20 -4.02 -0.41
C TYR A 42 -3.69 -4.26 -0.61
N LEU A 43 -2.87 -3.49 0.11
CA LEU A 43 -1.42 -3.61 0.11
C LEU A 43 -0.90 -4.53 1.21
N THR A 44 0.08 -5.37 0.86
CA THR A 44 0.88 -6.17 1.81
C THR A 44 2.36 -5.79 1.74
N CYS A 45 3.16 -6.19 2.73
CA CYS A 45 4.62 -6.00 2.67
C CYS A 45 5.26 -6.70 1.48
N GLY A 46 4.74 -7.85 1.05
CA GLY A 46 5.23 -8.53 -0.15
C GLY A 46 5.09 -7.63 -1.38
N ASN A 47 3.93 -6.99 -1.54
CA ASN A 47 3.72 -6.04 -2.63
C ASN A 47 4.70 -4.86 -2.54
N VAL A 48 4.86 -4.26 -1.35
CA VAL A 48 5.75 -3.10 -1.13
C VAL A 48 7.20 -3.45 -1.46
N ILE A 49 7.70 -4.61 -1.02
CA ILE A 49 9.06 -5.08 -1.36
C ILE A 49 9.21 -5.25 -2.86
N THR A 50 8.25 -5.89 -3.53
CA THR A 50 8.29 -6.09 -4.98
C THR A 50 8.31 -4.77 -5.73
N TYR A 51 7.51 -3.79 -5.31
CA TYR A 51 7.53 -2.45 -5.91
C TYR A 51 8.87 -1.75 -5.65
N LEU A 52 9.39 -1.79 -4.44
CA LEU A 52 10.66 -1.12 -4.10
C LEU A 52 11.90 -1.86 -4.60
N GLY A 53 11.77 -3.05 -5.18
CA GLY A 53 12.87 -3.85 -5.72
C GLY A 53 13.93 -3.05 -6.49
N PRO A 54 13.56 -2.19 -7.45
CA PRO A 54 14.51 -1.35 -8.19
C PRO A 54 15.24 -0.31 -7.33
N CYS A 55 14.70 0.06 -6.17
CA CYS A 55 15.26 1.06 -5.28
C CYS A 55 16.25 0.48 -4.25
N LEU A 56 16.17 -0.83 -3.94
CA LEU A 56 16.79 -1.41 -2.75
C LEU A 56 18.32 -1.24 -2.73
N ASN A 57 19.00 -1.42 -3.87
CA ASN A 57 20.46 -1.27 -3.95
C ASN A 57 20.90 0.18 -3.72
N TYR A 58 20.14 1.15 -4.22
CA TYR A 58 20.42 2.56 -3.96
C TYR A 58 20.17 2.91 -2.48
N ILE A 59 19.05 2.46 -1.91
CA ILE A 59 18.71 2.68 -0.50
C ILE A 59 19.78 2.09 0.43
N ALA A 60 20.28 0.89 0.13
CA ALA A 60 21.37 0.26 0.87
C ALA A 60 22.74 0.92 0.62
N GLY A 61 22.84 1.80 -0.38
CA GLY A 61 24.09 2.47 -0.76
C GLY A 61 25.09 1.58 -1.50
N ASN A 62 24.61 0.48 -2.07
CA ASN A 62 25.35 -0.38 -3.00
C ASN A 62 25.43 0.25 -4.40
N GLU A 63 24.51 1.15 -4.73
CA GLU A 63 24.49 1.92 -5.97
C GLU A 63 24.60 3.42 -5.67
N LYS A 64 25.39 4.14 -6.49
CA LYS A 64 25.58 5.59 -6.34
C LYS A 64 24.49 6.43 -7.00
N THR A 65 23.84 5.86 -8.01
CA THR A 65 22.82 6.53 -8.82
C THR A 65 21.47 5.91 -8.53
N LEU A 66 20.42 6.72 -8.51
CA LEU A 66 19.05 6.22 -8.38
C LEU A 66 18.57 5.76 -9.76
N PRO A 67 18.23 4.48 -9.96
CA PRO A 67 17.75 4.01 -11.25
C PRO A 67 16.38 4.62 -11.57
N GLY A 68 16.15 4.99 -12.83
CA GLY A 68 14.87 5.60 -13.25
C GLY A 68 13.64 4.74 -12.96
N SER A 69 13.81 3.41 -13.04
CA SER A 69 12.78 2.42 -12.69
C SER A 69 12.38 2.48 -11.21
N CYS A 70 13.25 2.95 -10.31
CA CYS A 70 12.88 3.18 -8.91
C CYS A 70 11.84 4.30 -8.79
N CYS A 71 12.01 5.41 -9.52
CA CYS A 71 11.04 6.50 -9.49
C CYS A 71 9.69 6.11 -10.07
N GLU A 72 9.67 5.33 -11.14
CA GLU A 72 8.44 4.77 -11.71
C GLU A 72 7.73 3.85 -10.71
N ALA A 73 8.49 2.99 -10.04
CA ALA A 73 7.95 2.09 -9.04
C ALA A 73 7.42 2.83 -7.81
N ALA A 74 8.14 3.84 -7.31
CA ALA A 74 7.72 4.66 -6.17
C ALA A 74 6.42 5.43 -6.46
N LYS A 75 6.25 5.94 -7.68
CA LYS A 75 4.98 6.55 -8.15
C LYS A 75 3.85 5.52 -8.21
N GLY A 76 4.16 4.28 -8.62
CA GLY A 76 3.22 3.16 -8.59
C GLY A 76 2.74 2.82 -7.17
N VAL A 77 3.65 2.79 -6.19
CA VAL A 77 3.30 2.61 -4.77
C VAL A 77 2.38 3.73 -4.30
N LEU A 78 2.73 4.99 -4.57
CA LEU A 78 1.91 6.14 -4.15
C LEU A 78 0.49 6.09 -4.73
N SER A 79 0.33 5.57 -5.95
CA SER A 79 -0.98 5.39 -6.59
C SER A 79 -1.79 4.23 -5.99
N ALA A 80 -1.13 3.24 -5.39
CA ALA A 80 -1.78 2.11 -4.73
C ALA A 80 -2.12 2.40 -3.25
N VAL A 81 -1.35 3.28 -2.60
CA VAL A 81 -1.50 3.69 -1.21
C VAL A 81 -2.56 4.79 -1.11
N THR A 82 -3.83 4.39 -1.08
CA THR A 82 -4.97 5.34 -1.11
C THR A 82 -5.68 5.45 0.23
N SER A 83 -5.83 4.34 0.96
CA SER A 83 -6.48 4.34 2.27
C SER A 83 -5.48 4.58 3.42
N LYS A 84 -5.98 5.04 4.57
CA LYS A 84 -5.18 5.14 5.79
C LYS A 84 -4.54 3.80 6.18
N LEU A 85 -5.30 2.71 6.05
CA LEU A 85 -4.80 1.37 6.35
C LEU A 85 -3.65 0.97 5.41
N ASP A 86 -3.77 1.24 4.10
CA ASP A 86 -2.70 0.98 3.15
C ASP A 86 -1.44 1.79 3.47
N LYS A 87 -1.60 3.06 3.86
CA LYS A 87 -0.48 3.93 4.25
C LYS A 87 0.23 3.40 5.50
N MET A 88 -0.52 2.97 6.51
CA MET A 88 0.04 2.37 7.73
C MET A 88 0.81 1.09 7.41
N VAL A 89 0.22 0.20 6.61
CA VAL A 89 0.89 -1.04 6.19
C VAL A 89 2.16 -0.71 5.40
N ALA A 90 2.08 0.17 4.40
CA ALA A 90 3.24 0.56 3.61
C ALA A 90 4.35 1.15 4.50
N CYS A 91 4.00 1.99 5.48
CA CYS A 91 4.96 2.56 6.41
C CYS A 91 5.69 1.49 7.23
N GLU A 92 4.95 0.58 7.86
CA GLU A 92 5.54 -0.50 8.67
C GLU A 92 6.43 -1.43 7.82
N CYS A 93 6.04 -1.70 6.58
CA CYS A 93 6.84 -2.48 5.66
C CYS A 93 8.13 -1.74 5.28
N VAL A 94 8.04 -0.47 4.91
CA VAL A 94 9.21 0.37 4.56
C VAL A 94 10.17 0.47 5.74
N LYS A 95 9.66 0.66 6.95
CA LYS A 95 10.44 0.68 8.19
C LYS A 95 11.24 -0.60 8.38
N ARG A 96 10.59 -1.76 8.24
CA ARG A 96 11.23 -3.08 8.34
C ARG A 96 12.29 -3.29 7.25
N ILE A 97 11.99 -2.91 6.01
CA ILE A 97 12.95 -3.00 4.89
C ILE A 97 14.18 -2.14 5.18
N ALA A 98 13.97 -0.88 5.61
CA ALA A 98 15.05 0.04 5.93
C ALA A 98 15.96 -0.50 7.04
N TYR A 99 15.37 -1.13 8.06
CA TYR A 99 16.11 -1.81 9.12
C TYR A 99 16.96 -2.98 8.58
N HIS A 100 16.35 -3.91 7.82
CA HIS A 100 17.08 -5.10 7.33
C HIS A 100 18.15 -4.78 6.29
N LEU A 101 17.95 -3.75 5.48
CA LEU A 101 18.91 -3.32 4.46
C LEU A 101 20.05 -2.46 5.03
N TYR A 102 20.00 -2.11 6.31
CA TYR A 102 20.86 -1.06 6.89
C TYR A 102 20.83 0.19 6.00
N ALA A 103 19.62 0.62 5.65
CA ALA A 103 19.40 1.70 4.70
C ALA A 103 20.19 2.95 5.09
N LYS A 104 20.83 3.56 4.10
CA LYS A 104 21.49 4.85 4.26
C LYS A 104 20.42 5.95 4.36
N PRO A 105 20.27 6.62 5.52
CA PRO A 105 19.21 7.60 5.71
C PRO A 105 19.25 8.72 4.67
N GLU A 106 20.45 9.14 4.25
CA GLU A 106 20.65 10.13 3.21
C GLU A 106 20.08 9.68 1.86
N ASN A 107 20.30 8.43 1.46
CA ASN A 107 19.79 7.91 0.18
C ASN A 107 18.27 7.74 0.22
N ALA A 108 17.73 7.23 1.32
CA ALA A 108 16.29 7.06 1.49
C ALA A 108 15.54 8.40 1.43
N LYS A 109 16.09 9.44 2.08
CA LYS A 109 15.54 10.81 2.08
C LYS A 109 15.68 11.52 0.74
N ASP A 110 16.61 11.11 -0.11
CA ASP A 110 16.84 11.75 -1.41
C ASP A 110 15.87 11.25 -2.50
N ILE A 111 15.25 10.07 -2.31
CA ILE A 111 14.31 9.48 -3.28
C ILE A 111 13.12 10.41 -3.59
N PRO A 112 12.39 10.96 -2.60
CA PRO A 112 11.28 11.87 -2.88
C PRO A 112 11.68 13.06 -3.74
N ASN A 113 12.82 13.69 -3.41
CA ASN A 113 13.34 14.85 -4.14
C ASN A 113 13.79 14.48 -5.56
N LYS A 114 14.56 13.41 -5.73
CA LYS A 114 15.05 12.95 -7.04
C LYS A 114 13.94 12.46 -7.97
N CYS A 115 12.90 11.86 -7.41
CA CYS A 115 11.77 11.34 -8.18
C CYS A 115 10.64 12.36 -8.38
N ALA A 116 10.76 13.55 -7.79
CA ALA A 116 9.72 14.58 -7.74
C ALA A 116 8.37 14.00 -7.26
N ILE A 117 8.41 13.27 -6.15
CA ILE A 117 7.24 12.68 -5.49
C ILE A 117 7.13 13.19 -4.06
N GLN A 118 5.90 13.38 -3.60
CA GLN A 118 5.63 13.72 -2.20
C GLN A 118 5.12 12.47 -1.49
N PHE A 119 5.91 11.97 -0.55
CA PHE A 119 5.52 10.85 0.29
C PHE A 119 4.76 11.36 1.51
N PRO A 120 3.72 10.65 1.99
CA PRO A 120 2.96 11.06 3.17
C PRO A 120 3.73 10.93 4.50
N TYR A 121 4.96 10.38 4.47
CA TYR A 121 5.81 10.19 5.63
C TYR A 121 7.28 10.10 5.23
N ASP A 122 8.20 10.29 6.18
CA ASP A 122 9.63 10.12 5.94
C ASP A 122 10.02 8.64 5.85
N ILE A 123 10.84 8.31 4.85
CA ILE A 123 11.39 6.96 4.68
C ILE A 123 12.54 6.77 5.68
N SER A 124 12.21 6.29 6.88
CA SER A 124 13.14 6.10 7.99
C SER A 124 12.81 4.83 8.79
N PRO A 125 13.83 4.10 9.30
CA PRO A 125 13.59 2.98 10.22
C PRO A 125 13.01 3.42 11.58
N TYR A 126 12.97 4.74 11.87
CA TYR A 126 12.49 5.30 13.13
C TYR A 126 11.19 6.10 13.00
N TYR A 127 10.60 6.18 11.80
CA TYR A 127 9.33 6.88 11.64
C TYR A 127 8.21 6.18 12.45
N ASP A 128 7.34 6.97 13.09
CA ASP A 128 6.18 6.46 13.80
C ASP A 128 4.99 6.31 12.84
N CYS A 129 4.78 5.10 12.35
CA CYS A 129 3.72 4.76 11.41
C CYS A 129 2.29 4.93 11.98
N SER A 130 2.15 5.10 13.30
CA SER A 130 0.85 5.37 13.95
C SER A 130 0.33 6.78 13.63
N THR A 131 1.22 7.68 13.24
CA THR A 131 0.91 9.09 12.92
C THR A 131 0.47 9.30 11.48
N VAL A 132 0.47 8.24 10.67
CA VAL A 132 0.14 8.31 9.25
C VAL A 132 -1.38 8.49 9.08
N GLU A 133 -1.77 9.55 8.37
CA GLU A 133 -3.16 9.92 8.09
C GLU A 133 -3.66 9.43 6.73
#